data_AF-A0A915LCE0-F1
#
_entry.id   AF-A0A915LCE0-F1
#
_cell.length_a   1.000
_cell.length_b   1.000
_cell.length_c   1.000
_cell.angle_alpha   90.00
_cell.angle_beta   90.00
_cell.angle_gamma   90.00
#
_symmetry.space_group_name_H-M   'P 1'
#
loop_
_entity.id
_entity.type
_entity.pdbx_description
1 polymer ?
#
loop_
_entity_poly.entity_id
_entity_poly.type
_entity_poly.pdbx_seq_one_letter_code
_entity_poly.pdbx_strand_id
1 'polypeptide(L)'
;MCRNLILLFVTVLIIQTEINALTLDEQNAVLACHNNFRASLANGKEQNKTGMLPSGMNIKKLTYSKTVEASATNWANKCTQSHTPSNQRKYGENLAMDGNAKLTTKINALTLDEQNAILDCHNNFRASLANGKEQNKTGMMPQGMNIKKLTYSKTVETSATLWANNCSMSHTPGNQRKYGENLAMNSDPNMATSM
;
A
#
# COMPACT_ATOMS: atom_id res chain seq x y z
N MET A 1 -10.59 -53.77 -18.50
CA MET A 1 -10.72 -53.08 -17.21
C MET A 1 -10.02 -51.73 -17.32
N CYS A 2 -10.76 -50.67 -17.65
CA CYS A 2 -10.27 -49.30 -17.59
C CYS A 2 -11.15 -48.62 -16.54
N ARG A 3 -10.58 -48.29 -15.39
CA ARG A 3 -11.33 -47.81 -14.22
C ARG A 3 -10.84 -46.42 -13.84
N ASN A 4 -11.80 -45.50 -13.79
CA ASN A 4 -11.78 -44.16 -13.20
C ASN A 4 -11.10 -43.03 -13.98
N LEU A 5 -11.86 -42.50 -14.95
CA LEU A 5 -11.91 -41.06 -15.21
C LEU A 5 -12.86 -40.43 -14.18
N ILE A 6 -12.31 -39.71 -13.19
CA ILE A 6 -13.06 -38.76 -12.36
C ILE A 6 -12.50 -37.38 -12.69
N LEU A 7 -13.28 -36.63 -13.47
CA LEU A 7 -13.21 -35.17 -13.55
C LEU A 7 -13.72 -34.57 -12.22
N LEU A 8 -13.24 -33.37 -11.90
CA LEU A 8 -13.45 -32.55 -10.67
C LEU A 8 -12.65 -33.04 -9.46
N PHE A 9 -11.75 -32.27 -8.85
CA PHE A 9 -11.78 -30.83 -8.62
C PHE A 9 -10.45 -30.17 -8.94
N VAL A 10 -10.52 -29.09 -9.71
CA VAL A 10 -9.66 -27.93 -9.52
C VAL A 10 -9.95 -27.43 -8.10
N THR A 11 -9.34 -28.03 -7.09
CA THR A 11 -8.98 -27.26 -5.92
C THR A 11 -7.78 -26.46 -6.38
N VAL A 12 -8.08 -25.24 -6.83
CA VAL A 12 -7.21 -24.10 -6.53
C VAL A 12 -6.59 -24.42 -5.18
N LEU A 13 -5.29 -24.64 -5.16
CA LEU A 13 -4.53 -24.49 -3.93
C LEU A 13 -4.89 -23.08 -3.49
N ILE A 14 -5.89 -22.97 -2.63
CA ILE A 14 -6.10 -21.80 -1.81
C ILE A 14 -4.87 -21.85 -0.92
N ILE A 15 -3.76 -21.33 -1.45
CA ILE A 15 -2.75 -20.72 -0.63
C ILE A 15 -3.61 -19.72 0.14
N GLN A 16 -3.89 -20.04 1.40
CA GLN A 16 -4.19 -19.03 2.39
C GLN A 16 -3.00 -18.09 2.33
N THR A 17 -3.05 -17.13 1.42
CA THR A 17 -2.14 -16.00 1.42
C THR A 17 -2.50 -15.31 2.71
N GLU A 18 -1.59 -15.40 3.67
CA GLU A 18 -1.83 -14.87 5.00
C GLU A 18 -2.19 -13.40 4.85
N ILE A 19 -3.42 -13.08 5.20
CA ILE A 19 -4.06 -11.76 5.02
C ILE A 19 -3.37 -10.66 5.85
N ASN A 20 -2.29 -11.00 6.58
CA ASN A 20 -1.64 -10.17 7.60
C ASN A 20 -0.10 -10.21 7.55
N ALA A 21 0.52 -10.69 6.46
CA ALA A 21 1.98 -10.61 6.31
C ALA A 21 2.38 -9.22 5.80
N LEU A 22 3.45 -8.64 6.35
CA LEU A 22 3.99 -7.37 5.85
C LEU A 22 4.42 -7.56 4.39
N THR A 23 4.20 -6.57 3.54
CA THR A 23 4.79 -6.50 2.20
C THR A 23 6.31 -6.41 2.28
N LEU A 24 7.03 -6.77 1.20
CA LEU A 24 8.49 -6.69 1.18
C LEU A 24 8.99 -5.27 1.50
N ASP A 25 8.29 -4.24 1.03
CA ASP A 25 8.63 -2.84 1.30
C ASP A 25 8.45 -2.48 2.77
N GLU A 26 7.38 -2.94 3.43
CA GLU A 26 7.18 -2.76 4.88
C GLU A 26 8.24 -3.49 5.70
N GLN A 27 8.62 -4.71 5.28
CA GLN A 27 9.70 -5.46 5.91
C GLN A 27 11.03 -4.73 5.80
N ASN A 28 11.33 -4.20 4.61
CA ASN A 28 12.51 -3.39 4.35
C ASN A 28 12.47 -2.09 5.16
N ALA A 29 11.32 -1.42 5.27
CA ALA A 29 11.15 -0.19 6.02
C ALA A 29 11.42 -0.41 7.52
N VAL A 30 10.82 -1.44 8.12
CA VAL A 30 11.04 -1.79 9.54
C VAL A 30 12.51 -2.11 9.78
N LEU A 31 13.13 -2.94 8.92
CA LEU A 31 14.52 -3.33 9.07
C LEU A 31 15.49 -2.15 8.88
N ALA A 32 15.24 -1.31 7.88
CA ALA A 32 16.04 -0.13 7.57
C ALA A 32 15.96 0.90 8.70
N CYS A 33 14.75 1.19 9.20
CA CYS A 33 14.55 2.10 10.32
C CYS A 33 15.38 1.67 11.55
N HIS A 34 15.26 0.41 11.98
CA HIS A 34 16.03 -0.10 13.12
C HIS A 34 17.54 -0.04 12.86
N ASN A 35 17.99 -0.48 11.69
CA ASN A 35 19.42 -0.50 11.38
C ASN A 35 20.01 0.91 11.23
N ASN A 36 19.25 1.89 10.76
CA ASN A 36 19.67 3.29 10.67
C ASN A 36 19.89 3.88 12.07
N PHE A 37 18.93 3.72 12.99
CA PHE A 37 19.09 4.16 14.38
C PHE A 37 20.24 3.43 15.10
N ARG A 38 20.39 2.12 14.88
CA ARG A 38 21.50 1.34 15.43
C ARG A 38 22.86 1.83 14.92
N ALA A 39 22.97 2.12 13.63
CA ALA A 39 24.20 2.66 13.04
C ALA A 39 24.49 4.07 13.54
N SER A 40 23.48 4.92 13.64
CA SER A 40 23.61 6.28 14.18
C SER A 40 24.06 6.26 15.65
N LEU A 41 23.46 5.39 16.48
CA LEU A 41 23.87 5.18 17.88
C LEU A 41 25.31 4.65 17.99
N ALA A 42 25.69 3.70 17.14
CA ALA A 42 27.07 3.19 17.11
C ALA A 42 28.09 4.31 16.84
N ASN A 43 27.70 5.33 16.08
CA ASN A 43 28.52 6.50 15.77
C ASN A 43 28.36 7.66 16.77
N GLY A 44 27.59 7.48 17.86
CA GLY A 44 27.35 8.55 18.85
C GLY A 44 26.54 9.72 18.30
N LYS A 45 25.68 9.48 17.31
CA LYS A 45 24.88 10.51 16.61
C LYS A 45 23.43 10.61 17.08
N GLU A 46 23.04 9.81 18.07
CA GLU A 46 21.69 9.83 18.64
C GLU A 46 21.60 10.77 19.85
N GLN A 47 20.52 11.54 19.94
CA GLN A 47 20.26 12.44 21.07
C GLN A 47 19.40 11.77 22.15
N ASN A 48 19.63 12.16 23.40
CA ASN A 48 18.74 11.91 24.53
C ASN A 48 18.35 13.26 25.17
N LYS A 49 17.59 13.22 26.28
CA LYS A 49 17.12 14.43 26.99
C LYS A 49 18.24 15.34 27.51
N THR A 50 19.46 14.82 27.63
CA THR A 50 20.60 15.49 28.27
C THR A 50 21.78 15.74 27.33
N GLY A 51 21.70 15.34 26.05
CA GLY A 51 22.79 15.49 25.08
C GLY A 51 22.92 14.31 24.13
N MET A 52 24.08 14.15 23.52
CA MET A 52 24.36 13.02 22.62
C MET A 52 24.62 11.74 23.43
N LEU A 53 24.10 10.61 22.95
CA LEU A 53 24.43 9.29 23.45
C LEU A 53 25.87 8.92 23.06
N PRO A 54 26.61 8.20 23.93
CA PRO A 54 27.95 7.75 23.60
C PRO A 54 27.94 6.75 22.44
N SER A 55 29.03 6.70 21.67
CA SER A 55 29.22 5.67 20.64
C SER A 55 29.20 4.27 21.26
N GLY A 56 28.38 3.38 20.72
CA GLY A 56 28.29 2.00 21.19
C GLY A 56 29.26 1.05 20.49
N MET A 57 29.97 0.24 21.26
CA MET A 57 30.72 -0.92 20.73
C MET A 57 29.80 -2.14 20.59
N ASN A 58 30.07 -2.99 19.61
CA ASN A 58 29.35 -4.25 19.37
C ASN A 58 27.84 -4.11 19.05
N ILE A 59 27.41 -2.98 18.48
CA ILE A 59 26.04 -2.83 17.96
C ILE A 59 25.91 -3.61 16.64
N LYS A 60 25.33 -4.80 16.71
CA LYS A 60 25.15 -5.68 15.54
C LYS A 60 24.05 -5.19 14.60
N LYS A 61 24.25 -5.32 13.29
CA LYS A 61 23.19 -5.10 12.28
C LYS A 61 22.13 -6.21 12.41
N LEU A 62 20.86 -5.84 12.34
CA LEU A 62 19.74 -6.78 12.34
C LEU A 62 19.52 -7.33 10.93
N THR A 63 19.03 -8.56 10.86
CA THR A 63 18.52 -9.20 9.64
C THR A 63 17.04 -9.52 9.82
N TYR A 64 16.28 -9.50 8.72
CA TYR A 64 14.87 -9.85 8.77
C TYR A 64 14.68 -11.35 9.07
N SER A 65 13.66 -11.69 9.87
CA SER A 65 13.33 -13.08 10.18
C SER A 65 11.83 -13.33 10.02
N LYS A 66 11.48 -14.24 9.10
CA LYS A 66 10.10 -14.68 8.87
C LYS A 66 9.49 -15.38 10.08
N THR A 67 10.30 -16.03 10.91
CA THR A 67 9.81 -16.70 12.13
C THR A 67 9.46 -15.72 13.24
N VAL A 68 10.13 -14.56 13.28
CA VAL A 68 9.80 -13.48 14.22
C VAL A 68 8.59 -12.69 13.73
N GLU A 69 8.50 -12.41 12.42
CA GLU A 69 7.33 -11.82 11.78
C GLU A 69 6.06 -12.62 12.10
N ALA A 70 6.07 -13.93 11.84
CA ALA A 70 4.92 -14.78 12.13
C ALA A 70 4.52 -14.75 13.62
N SER A 71 5.50 -14.72 14.53
CA SER A 71 5.23 -14.59 15.98
C SER A 71 4.57 -13.25 16.32
N ALA A 72 5.05 -12.15 15.74
CA ALA A 72 4.51 -10.81 15.95
C ALA A 72 3.11 -10.68 15.34
N THR A 73 2.89 -11.15 14.12
CA THR A 73 1.59 -11.17 13.44
C THR A 73 0.57 -11.99 14.21
N ASN A 74 0.92 -13.20 14.68
CA ASN A 74 0.04 -14.03 15.48
C ASN A 74 -0.42 -13.35 16.77
N TRP A 75 0.45 -12.55 17.40
CA TRP A 75 0.11 -11.79 18.58
C TRP A 75 -0.73 -10.54 18.24
N ALA A 76 -0.34 -9.78 17.21
CA ALA A 76 -1.06 -8.59 16.75
C ALA A 76 -2.50 -8.91 16.34
N ASN A 77 -2.74 -10.07 15.71
CA ASN A 77 -4.07 -10.54 15.31
C ASN A 77 -5.03 -10.80 16.48
N LYS A 78 -4.53 -10.84 17.73
CA LYS A 78 -5.39 -10.90 18.92
C LYS A 78 -6.03 -9.55 19.26
N CYS A 79 -5.60 -8.47 18.61
CA CYS A 79 -6.10 -7.11 18.80
C CYS A 79 -6.09 -6.68 20.28
N THR A 80 -5.02 -7.00 21.00
CA THR A 80 -4.82 -6.57 22.40
C THR A 80 -3.61 -5.65 22.51
N GLN A 81 -3.73 -4.58 23.30
CA GLN A 81 -2.60 -3.71 23.65
C GLN A 81 -1.87 -4.27 24.89
N SER A 82 -1.51 -5.54 24.84
CA SER A 82 -0.79 -6.23 25.92
C SER A 82 0.31 -7.09 25.34
N HIS A 83 1.38 -7.33 26.11
CA HIS A 83 2.45 -8.22 25.67
C HIS A 83 2.05 -9.69 25.80
N THR A 84 2.73 -10.56 25.04
CA THR A 84 2.61 -12.00 25.22
C THR A 84 2.93 -12.35 26.68
N PRO A 85 2.11 -13.19 27.35
CA PRO A 85 2.39 -13.68 28.70
C PRO A 85 3.82 -14.20 28.80
N SER A 86 4.50 -13.94 29.91
CA SER A 86 5.93 -14.25 30.06
C SER A 86 6.25 -15.72 29.83
N ASN A 87 5.36 -16.63 30.23
CA ASN A 87 5.50 -18.08 30.02
C ASN A 87 5.29 -18.53 28.57
N GLN A 88 4.82 -17.65 27.68
CA GLN A 88 4.60 -17.89 26.25
C GLN A 88 5.53 -17.07 25.34
N ARG A 89 6.27 -16.10 25.90
CA ARG A 89 7.06 -15.13 25.14
C ARG A 89 8.39 -15.74 24.70
N LYS A 90 8.61 -15.80 23.39
CA LYS A 90 9.85 -16.33 22.78
C LYS A 90 10.86 -15.26 22.38
N TYR A 91 10.40 -14.04 22.08
CA TYR A 91 11.22 -12.93 21.59
C TYR A 91 10.98 -11.66 22.41
N GLY A 92 11.89 -10.68 22.31
CA GLY A 92 11.62 -9.33 22.80
C GLY A 92 10.49 -8.68 22.00
N GLU A 93 9.65 -7.88 22.65
CA GLU A 93 8.45 -7.30 22.05
C GLU A 93 8.39 -5.81 22.33
N ASN A 94 8.09 -5.02 21.30
CA ASN A 94 7.65 -3.63 21.40
C ASN A 94 6.25 -3.56 20.78
N LEU A 95 5.34 -2.83 21.42
CA LEU A 95 3.97 -2.66 20.95
C LEU A 95 3.74 -1.20 20.59
N ALA A 96 3.11 -0.98 19.44
CA ALA A 96 2.58 0.31 19.05
C ALA A 96 1.12 0.09 18.65
N MET A 97 0.22 0.91 19.19
CA MET A 97 -1.18 0.96 18.78
C MET A 97 -1.48 2.42 18.50
N ASP A 98 -1.74 2.73 17.24
CA ASP A 98 -2.32 4.02 16.91
C ASP A 98 -3.83 3.90 17.17
N GLY A 99 -4.41 4.80 17.98
CA GLY A 99 -5.85 4.84 18.24
C GLY A 99 -6.68 5.15 16.99
N ASN A 100 -6.01 5.58 15.91
CA ASN A 100 -6.55 5.74 14.57
C ASN A 100 -6.20 4.56 13.64
N ALA A 101 -5.64 3.45 14.15
CA ALA A 101 -5.33 2.24 13.39
C ALA A 101 -6.60 1.43 13.07
N LYS A 102 -7.53 2.04 12.34
CA LYS A 102 -8.41 1.30 11.45
C LYS A 102 -7.56 0.93 10.23
N LEU A 103 -6.94 -0.26 10.26
CA LEU A 103 -6.20 -0.87 9.13
C LEU A 103 -5.10 0.02 8.50
N THR A 104 -3.88 -0.01 9.03
CA THR A 104 -2.69 0.51 8.34
C THR A 104 -2.12 -0.45 7.27
N THR A 105 -2.93 -1.37 6.72
CA THR A 105 -2.60 -2.16 5.50
C THR A 105 -3.20 -1.56 4.22
N LYS A 106 -3.47 -0.27 4.21
CA LYS A 106 -3.60 0.49 2.97
C LYS A 106 -2.77 1.77 3.09
N ILE A 107 -1.63 1.83 2.40
CA ILE A 107 -1.26 3.12 1.79
C ILE A 107 -2.35 3.37 0.75
N ASN A 108 -3.49 3.95 1.16
CA ASN A 108 -4.60 4.45 0.32
C ASN A 108 -4.69 3.75 -1.05
N ALA A 109 -4.74 2.42 -1.04
CA ALA A 109 -4.78 1.62 -2.24
C ALA A 109 -6.24 1.49 -2.61
N LEU A 110 -6.57 1.94 -3.82
CA LEU A 110 -7.90 1.77 -4.39
C LEU A 110 -8.24 0.28 -4.34
N THR A 111 -9.45 -0.06 -3.91
CA THR A 111 -10.02 -1.40 -4.06
C THR A 111 -10.07 -1.77 -5.54
N LEU A 112 -10.11 -3.08 -5.85
CA LEU A 112 -10.23 -3.52 -7.24
C LEU A 112 -11.47 -2.93 -7.93
N ASP A 113 -12.57 -2.77 -7.18
CA ASP A 113 -13.81 -2.17 -7.68
C ASP A 113 -13.62 -0.68 -8.01
N GLU A 114 -12.96 0.09 -7.14
CA GLU A 114 -12.61 1.49 -7.44
C GLU A 114 -11.65 1.62 -8.64
N GLN A 115 -10.66 0.73 -8.75
CA GLN A 115 -9.74 0.68 -9.88
C GLN A 115 -10.49 0.43 -11.20
N ASN A 116 -11.39 -0.56 -11.19
CA ASN A 116 -12.23 -0.91 -12.33
C ASN A 116 -13.19 0.22 -12.67
N ALA A 117 -13.86 0.82 -11.68
CA ALA A 117 -14.78 1.94 -11.89
C ALA A 117 -14.10 3.13 -12.59
N ILE A 118 -12.89 3.49 -12.15
CA ILE A 118 -12.11 4.57 -12.78
C ILE A 118 -11.73 4.18 -14.22
N LEU A 119 -11.20 2.97 -14.42
CA LEU A 119 -10.74 2.50 -15.73
C LEU A 119 -11.88 2.38 -16.74
N ASP A 120 -13.01 1.82 -16.31
CA ASP A 120 -14.20 1.60 -17.11
C ASP A 120 -14.86 2.93 -17.46
N CYS A 121 -15.00 3.85 -16.50
CA CYS A 121 -15.49 5.20 -16.77
C CYS A 121 -14.67 5.88 -17.87
N HIS A 122 -13.35 5.90 -17.74
CA HIS A 122 -12.47 6.52 -18.76
C HIS A 122 -12.57 5.81 -20.11
N ASN A 123 -12.54 4.47 -20.13
CA ASN A 123 -12.59 3.71 -21.38
C ASN A 123 -13.97 3.83 -22.06
N ASN A 124 -15.05 3.93 -21.30
CA ASN A 124 -16.40 4.16 -21.83
C ASN A 124 -16.50 5.53 -22.51
N PHE A 125 -16.02 6.60 -21.87
CA PHE A 125 -15.96 7.93 -22.49
C PHE A 125 -15.04 7.96 -23.72
N ARG A 126 -13.87 7.29 -23.66
CA ARG A 126 -12.97 7.19 -24.82
C ARG A 126 -13.62 6.45 -25.99
N ALA A 127 -14.38 5.39 -25.72
CA ALA A 127 -15.12 4.65 -26.75
C ALA A 127 -16.27 5.49 -27.32
N SER A 128 -17.02 6.20 -26.47
CA SER A 128 -18.09 7.10 -26.89
C SER A 128 -17.55 8.24 -27.77
N LEU A 129 -16.44 8.85 -27.36
CA LEU A 129 -15.74 9.89 -28.12
C LEU A 129 -15.23 9.36 -29.46
N ALA A 130 -14.63 8.16 -29.49
CA ALA A 130 -14.18 7.54 -30.74
C ALA A 130 -15.33 7.35 -31.75
N ASN A 131 -16.54 7.07 -31.24
CA ASN A 131 -17.75 6.92 -32.04
C ASN A 131 -18.46 8.24 -32.38
N GLY A 132 -17.91 9.39 -31.99
CA GLY A 132 -18.51 10.71 -32.24
C GLY A 132 -19.80 10.93 -31.45
N LYS A 133 -19.95 10.29 -30.29
CA LYS A 133 -21.15 10.34 -29.44
C LYS A 133 -21.05 11.34 -28.28
N GLU A 134 -19.92 12.02 -28.14
CA GLU A 134 -19.71 13.06 -27.12
C GLU A 134 -20.04 14.45 -27.65
N GLN A 135 -20.65 15.29 -26.82
CA GLN A 135 -20.98 16.68 -27.16
C GLN A 135 -19.92 17.65 -26.65
N ASN A 136 -19.67 18.72 -27.42
CA ASN A 136 -18.97 19.92 -26.98
C ASN A 136 -19.93 21.13 -27.01
N LYS A 137 -19.42 22.33 -26.69
CA LYS A 137 -20.21 23.57 -26.67
C LYS A 137 -20.89 23.93 -28.00
N THR A 138 -20.45 23.36 -29.11
CA THR A 138 -20.88 23.69 -30.47
C THR A 138 -21.61 22.55 -31.19
N GLY A 139 -21.69 21.35 -30.58
CA GLY A 139 -22.34 20.18 -31.18
C GLY A 139 -21.64 18.87 -30.88
N MET A 140 -21.94 17.82 -31.65
CA MET A 140 -21.28 16.52 -31.52
C MET A 140 -19.81 16.61 -31.93
N MET A 141 -18.93 15.95 -31.18
CA MET A 141 -17.52 15.80 -31.52
C MET A 141 -17.37 14.83 -32.70
N PRO A 142 -16.39 15.05 -33.60
CA PRO A 142 -16.15 14.14 -34.72
C PRO A 142 -15.68 12.76 -34.23
N GLN A 143 -15.86 11.74 -35.06
CA GLN A 143 -15.31 10.41 -34.80
C GLN A 143 -13.79 10.46 -34.70
N GLY A 144 -13.25 9.83 -33.66
CA GLY A 144 -11.81 9.78 -33.40
C GLY A 144 -11.18 8.50 -33.95
N MET A 145 -10.07 8.63 -34.66
CA MET A 145 -9.23 7.49 -35.01
C MET A 145 -8.08 7.32 -34.01
N ASN A 146 -7.65 6.08 -33.78
CA ASN A 146 -6.51 5.74 -32.91
C ASN A 146 -6.64 6.17 -31.43
N ILE A 147 -7.88 6.26 -30.91
CA ILE A 147 -8.11 6.45 -29.48
C ILE A 147 -7.82 5.13 -28.74
N LYS A 148 -6.64 5.04 -28.14
CA LYS A 148 -6.16 3.82 -27.47
C LYS A 148 -6.98 3.49 -26.21
N LYS A 149 -7.31 2.22 -25.98
CA LYS A 149 -7.86 1.77 -24.70
C LYS A 149 -6.81 1.91 -23.60
N LEU A 150 -7.21 2.44 -22.44
CA LEU A 150 -6.34 2.54 -21.28
C LEU A 150 -6.26 1.18 -20.57
N THR A 151 -5.12 0.93 -19.94
CA THR A 151 -4.91 -0.18 -19.01
C THR A 151 -4.56 0.37 -17.64
N TYR A 152 -4.91 -0.38 -16.59
CA TYR A 152 -4.54 -0.01 -15.23
C TYR A 152 -3.04 -0.18 -15.01
N SER A 153 -2.41 0.73 -14.27
CA SER A 153 -0.99 0.65 -13.93
C SER A 153 -0.77 0.92 -12.45
N LYS A 154 -0.27 -0.08 -11.73
CA LYS A 154 0.02 0.05 -10.30
C LYS A 154 1.10 1.09 -10.00
N THR A 155 2.06 1.29 -10.91
CA THR A 155 3.11 2.31 -10.75
C THR A 155 2.56 3.73 -10.85
N VAL A 156 1.53 3.95 -11.67
CA VAL A 156 0.84 5.24 -11.79
C VAL A 156 -0.04 5.49 -10.56
N GLU A 157 -0.76 4.46 -10.10
CA GLU A 157 -1.52 4.54 -8.83
C GLU A 157 -0.61 4.90 -7.66
N THR A 158 0.53 4.22 -7.48
CA THR A 158 1.49 4.55 -6.43
C THR A 158 1.95 6.00 -6.51
N SER A 159 2.24 6.51 -7.72
CA SER A 159 2.62 7.92 -7.90
C SER A 159 1.49 8.87 -7.50
N ALA A 160 0.24 8.57 -7.87
CA ALA A 160 -0.92 9.39 -7.55
C ALA A 160 -1.23 9.37 -6.05
N THR A 161 -1.17 8.20 -5.41
CA THR A 161 -1.39 8.04 -3.98
C THR A 161 -0.33 8.77 -3.16
N LEU A 162 0.95 8.68 -3.55
CA LEU A 162 2.03 9.43 -2.90
C LEU A 162 1.77 10.94 -2.95
N TRP A 163 1.29 11.45 -4.09
CA TRP A 163 0.95 12.86 -4.21
C TRP A 163 -0.28 13.25 -3.38
N ALA A 164 -1.37 12.48 -3.48
CA ALA A 164 -2.61 12.70 -2.75
C ALA A 164 -2.41 12.74 -1.22
N ASN A 165 -1.48 11.92 -0.71
CA ASN A 165 -1.13 11.88 0.71
C ASN A 165 -0.48 13.18 1.23
N ASN A 166 -0.06 14.10 0.35
CA ASN A 166 0.38 15.44 0.77
C ASN A 166 -0.80 16.36 1.11
N CYS A 167 -2.05 15.91 0.89
CA CYS A 167 -3.28 16.65 1.20
C CYS A 167 -3.28 18.07 0.61
N SER A 168 -2.72 18.22 -0.59
CA SER A 168 -2.60 19.50 -1.29
C SER A 168 -3.38 19.48 -2.59
N MET A 169 -4.25 20.48 -2.80
CA MET A 169 -4.92 20.71 -4.10
C MET A 169 -4.04 21.49 -5.06
N SER A 170 -2.85 20.95 -5.30
CA SER A 170 -1.92 21.44 -6.30
C SER A 170 -1.37 20.26 -7.08
N HIS A 171 -0.83 20.49 -8.27
CA HIS A 171 -0.19 19.44 -9.03
C HIS A 171 1.24 19.18 -8.52
N THR A 172 1.76 17.98 -8.77
CA THR A 172 3.15 17.65 -8.46
C THR A 172 4.08 18.65 -9.15
N PRO A 173 5.10 19.22 -8.45
CA PRO A 173 6.07 20.12 -9.07
C PRO A 173 6.65 19.53 -10.35
N GLY A 174 6.84 20.35 -11.39
CA GLY A 174 7.20 19.87 -12.74
C GLY A 174 8.50 19.04 -12.78
N ASN A 175 9.46 19.36 -11.92
CA ASN A 175 10.71 18.59 -11.78
C ASN A 175 10.54 17.22 -11.09
N GLN A 176 9.38 16.95 -10.49
CA GLN A 176 9.03 15.70 -9.81
C GLN A 176 7.93 14.92 -10.56
N ARG A 177 7.24 15.56 -11.51
CA ARG A 177 6.08 14.99 -12.22
C ARG A 177 6.50 14.01 -13.31
N LYS A 178 6.13 12.74 -13.14
CA LYS A 178 6.44 11.65 -14.10
C LYS A 178 5.31 11.34 -15.07
N TYR A 179 4.07 11.67 -14.73
CA TYR A 179 2.87 11.33 -15.48
C TYR A 179 1.96 12.55 -15.66
N GLY A 180 0.99 12.47 -16.58
CA GLY A 180 -0.11 13.44 -16.63
C GLY A 180 -0.99 13.33 -15.39
N GLU A 181 -1.55 14.46 -14.93
CA GLU A 181 -2.29 14.54 -13.66
C GLU A 181 -3.60 15.31 -13.83
N ASN A 182 -4.67 14.76 -13.27
CA ASN A 182 -5.94 15.46 -13.01
C ASN A 182 -6.21 15.39 -11.51
N LEU A 183 -6.76 16.46 -10.94
CA LEU A 183 -7.05 16.57 -9.51
C LEU A 183 -8.53 16.80 -9.29
N ALA A 184 -9.08 16.16 -8.26
CA ALA A 184 -10.42 16.40 -7.78
C ALA A 184 -10.41 16.39 -6.25
N MET A 185 -11.23 17.25 -5.65
CA MET A 185 -11.48 17.25 -4.21
C MET A 185 -12.97 17.44 -3.99
N ASN A 186 -13.48 16.73 -2.99
CA ASN A 186 -14.80 16.95 -2.45
C ASN A 186 -14.66 17.44 -1.00
N SER A 187 -15.56 18.31 -0.57
CA SER A 187 -15.68 18.76 0.81
C SER A 187 -16.26 17.69 1.75
N ASP A 188 -16.83 16.61 1.22
CA ASP A 188 -17.33 15.48 2.02
C ASP A 188 -16.20 14.49 2.36
N PRO A 189 -15.78 14.39 3.64
CA PRO A 189 -14.70 13.51 4.06
C PRO A 189 -15.05 12.01 4.02
N ASN A 190 -16.32 11.63 3.82
CA ASN A 190 -16.78 10.23 3.91
C ASN A 190 -16.99 9.53 2.56
N MET A 191 -16.78 10.23 1.43
CA MET A 191 -17.15 9.70 0.11
C MET A 191 -16.24 8.55 -0.40
N ALA A 192 -15.07 8.34 0.21
CA ALA A 192 -14.19 7.20 -0.08
C ALA A 192 -14.77 5.83 0.33
N THR A 193 -15.99 5.80 0.89
CA THR A 193 -16.67 4.56 1.30
C THR A 193 -17.97 4.28 0.55
N SER A 194 -18.30 5.07 -0.48
CA SER A 194 -19.60 5.01 -1.16
C SER A 194 -19.53 4.87 -2.69
N MET A 195 -18.42 4.40 -3.25
CA MET A 195 -18.31 4.02 -4.67
C MET A 195 -18.16 2.51 -4.82
#